data_AF-A0A2E3MKN6-F1
#
_entry.id   AF-A0A2E3MKN6-F1
#
_cell.length_a   1.000
_cell.length_b   1.000
_cell.length_c   1.000
_cell.angle_alpha   90.00
_cell.angle_beta   90.00
_cell.angle_gamma   90.00
#
_symmetry.space_group_name_H-M   'P 1'
#
loop_
_entity.id
_entity.type
_entity.pdbx_description
1 polymer ?
#
loop_
_entity_poly.entity_id
_entity_poly.type
_entity_poly.pdbx_seq_one_letter_code
_entity_poly.pdbx_strand_id
1 'polypeptide(L)'
;MNLFRSLPALVLLGLTINANALTLTSSAFNNLGTIPREYTCQGADHSPPLSWQGVPEGTKSFALIMNDPTAKPRAWDHWVVYNIPGTMTALTSHMTSSAAEVTQGLNSWRREHYDGPCPPSGRHRYNFMLYALDKAIPGVPPLNKAIIQARMRGHVLAEAELSGYVEAAAKP
;
A
#
# COMPACT_ATOMS: atom_id res chain seq x y z
N MET A 1 49.95 22.31 -45.60
CA MET A 1 48.64 22.84 -45.15
C MET A 1 47.80 21.63 -44.76
N ASN A 2 48.06 21.04 -43.59
CA ASN A 2 47.42 19.79 -43.12
C ASN A 2 46.32 20.12 -42.12
N LEU A 3 45.06 19.96 -42.55
CA LEU A 3 43.89 20.11 -41.68
C LEU A 3 43.58 18.76 -41.02
N PHE A 4 44.15 18.52 -39.84
CA PHE A 4 43.65 17.49 -38.92
C PHE A 4 42.36 18.02 -38.29
N ARG A 5 41.21 17.51 -38.73
CA ARG A 5 39.92 17.76 -38.07
C ARG A 5 39.75 16.74 -36.94
N SER A 6 39.82 17.21 -35.70
CA SER A 6 39.44 16.44 -34.52
C SER A 6 37.93 16.21 -34.50
N LEU A 7 37.50 14.95 -34.32
CA LEU A 7 36.10 14.59 -34.07
C LEU A 7 35.80 14.76 -32.57
N PRO A 8 34.63 15.29 -32.17
CA PRO A 8 34.29 15.39 -30.77
C PRO A 8 33.90 14.00 -30.22
N ALA A 9 34.39 13.67 -29.04
CA ALA A 9 33.98 12.48 -28.31
C ALA A 9 32.52 12.66 -27.84
N LEU A 10 31.64 11.76 -28.28
CA LEU A 10 30.26 11.69 -27.84
C LEU A 10 30.23 11.08 -26.43
N VAL A 11 30.01 11.91 -25.42
CA VAL A 11 29.78 11.44 -24.05
C VAL A 11 28.35 10.89 -23.97
N LEU A 12 28.19 9.57 -24.01
CA LEU A 12 26.94 8.92 -23.62
C LEU A 12 26.77 9.11 -22.10
N LEU A 13 25.88 10.02 -21.69
CA LEU A 13 25.32 9.95 -20.34
C LEU A 13 24.57 8.62 -20.23
N GLY A 14 25.14 7.67 -19.50
CA GLY A 14 24.46 6.44 -19.14
C GLY A 14 23.18 6.79 -18.36
N LEU A 15 22.02 6.52 -18.95
CA LEU A 15 20.77 6.43 -18.20
C LEU A 15 20.93 5.25 -17.24
N THR A 16 21.24 5.54 -15.98
CA THR A 16 21.10 4.58 -14.90
C THR A 16 19.62 4.24 -14.78
N ILE A 17 19.20 3.11 -15.36
CA ILE A 17 17.88 2.53 -15.10
C ILE A 17 17.93 2.03 -13.67
N ASN A 18 17.41 2.83 -12.73
CA ASN A 18 17.29 2.38 -11.35
C ASN A 18 16.39 1.14 -11.31
N ALA A 19 16.91 0.09 -10.68
CA ALA A 19 16.37 -1.25 -10.67
C ALA A 19 15.11 -1.35 -9.79
N ASN A 20 14.08 -1.98 -10.37
CA ASN A 20 12.82 -2.46 -9.78
C ASN A 20 11.91 -1.39 -9.17
N ALA A 21 10.82 -1.07 -9.89
CA ALA A 21 9.69 -0.36 -9.35
C ALA A 21 9.11 -1.09 -8.12
N LEU A 22 8.64 -0.34 -7.13
CA LEU A 22 7.96 -0.90 -5.97
C LEU A 22 6.73 -1.70 -6.44
N THR A 23 6.62 -2.96 -6.01
CA THR A 23 5.47 -3.82 -6.32
C THR A 23 4.83 -4.31 -5.04
N LEU A 24 3.49 -4.38 -5.00
CA LEU A 24 2.71 -4.96 -3.91
C LEU A 24 1.95 -6.20 -4.41
N THR A 25 2.01 -7.28 -3.65
CA THR A 25 1.40 -8.57 -3.99
C THR A 25 0.78 -9.23 -2.77
N SER A 26 -0.08 -10.21 -3.01
CA SER A 26 -0.61 -11.12 -1.98
C SER A 26 -0.51 -12.55 -2.49
N SER A 27 -0.15 -13.48 -1.60
CA SER A 27 -0.26 -14.91 -1.90
C SER A 27 -1.71 -15.42 -1.90
N ALA A 28 -2.65 -14.63 -1.37
CA ALA A 28 -4.06 -15.00 -1.25
C ALA A 28 -4.87 -14.69 -2.52
N PHE A 29 -4.49 -13.68 -3.29
CA PHE A 29 -5.19 -13.29 -4.51
C PHE A 29 -4.30 -12.53 -5.48
N ASN A 30 -4.60 -12.69 -6.76
CA ASN A 30 -3.96 -11.93 -7.83
C ASN A 30 -4.51 -10.50 -7.87
N ASN A 31 -3.74 -9.55 -8.41
CA ASN A 31 -4.23 -8.21 -8.69
C ASN A 31 -5.48 -8.27 -9.57
N LEU A 32 -6.49 -7.48 -9.21
CA LEU A 32 -7.84 -7.47 -9.79
C LEU A 32 -8.60 -8.81 -9.69
N GLY A 33 -8.11 -9.73 -8.87
CA GLY A 33 -8.76 -11.00 -8.56
C GLY A 33 -9.80 -10.89 -7.45
N THR A 34 -10.41 -12.02 -7.09
CA THR A 34 -11.34 -12.14 -5.98
C THR A 34 -10.58 -12.25 -4.67
N ILE A 35 -10.95 -11.44 -3.66
CA ILE A 35 -10.41 -11.57 -2.30
C ILE A 35 -11.09 -12.78 -1.63
N PRO A 36 -10.34 -13.76 -1.11
CA PRO A 36 -10.93 -14.95 -0.47
C PRO A 36 -11.80 -14.61 0.73
N ARG A 37 -12.85 -15.43 0.95
CA ARG A 37 -13.85 -15.25 2.01
C ARG A 37 -13.23 -15.05 3.39
N GLU A 38 -12.12 -15.73 3.69
CA GLU A 38 -11.43 -15.62 4.99
C GLU A 38 -11.03 -14.20 5.37
N TYR A 39 -10.76 -13.33 4.38
CA TYR A 39 -10.35 -11.94 4.58
C TYR A 39 -11.52 -10.95 4.53
N THR A 40 -12.76 -11.45 4.53
CA THR A 40 -13.98 -10.63 4.45
C THR A 40 -14.81 -10.77 5.73
N CYS A 41 -15.81 -9.91 5.90
CA CYS A 41 -16.77 -9.99 7.02
C CYS A 41 -17.57 -11.31 7.05
N GLN A 42 -17.57 -12.08 5.95
CA GLN A 42 -18.22 -13.38 5.88
C GLN A 42 -17.34 -14.50 6.41
N GLY A 43 -16.03 -14.28 6.55
CA GLY A 43 -15.06 -15.25 7.01
C GLY A 43 -14.52 -14.92 8.39
N ALA A 44 -13.20 -15.05 8.54
CA ALA A 44 -12.51 -14.75 9.80
C ALA A 44 -12.22 -13.25 9.97
N ASP A 45 -12.41 -12.45 8.90
CA ASP A 45 -12.12 -11.02 8.85
C ASP A 45 -10.66 -10.69 9.16
N HIS A 46 -9.75 -11.55 8.71
CA HIS A 46 -8.31 -11.32 8.86
C HIS A 46 -7.81 -10.39 7.75
N SER A 47 -6.77 -9.60 8.02
CA SER A 47 -6.06 -8.91 6.95
C SER A 47 -5.35 -9.92 6.04
N PRO A 48 -5.33 -9.71 4.71
CA PRO A 48 -4.63 -10.61 3.80
C PRO A 48 -3.11 -10.53 3.98
N PRO A 49 -2.37 -11.61 3.70
CA PRO A 49 -0.91 -11.54 3.63
C PRO A 49 -0.51 -10.62 2.48
N LEU A 50 0.37 -9.67 2.75
CA LEU A 50 0.87 -8.71 1.76
C LEU A 50 2.39 -8.78 1.72
N SER A 51 2.97 -8.67 0.53
CA SER A 51 4.41 -8.67 0.32
C SER A 51 4.80 -7.72 -0.78
N TRP A 52 5.93 -7.05 -0.62
CA TRP A 52 6.44 -6.08 -1.58
C TRP A 52 7.91 -6.27 -1.88
N GLN A 53 8.29 -5.80 -3.07
CA GLN A 53 9.64 -5.86 -3.63
C GLN A 53 9.95 -4.55 -4.34
N GLY A 54 11.21 -4.31 -4.69
CA GLY A 54 11.62 -3.06 -5.33
C GLY A 54 11.59 -1.86 -4.38
N VAL A 55 11.99 -2.07 -3.12
CA VAL A 55 12.06 -1.01 -2.11
C VAL A 55 13.10 0.03 -2.55
N PRO A 56 12.71 1.31 -2.75
CA PRO A 56 13.65 2.36 -3.11
C PRO A 56 14.71 2.56 -2.03
N GLU A 57 15.93 2.87 -2.45
CA GLU A 57 16.98 3.32 -1.53
C GLU A 57 16.51 4.54 -0.71
N GLY A 58 16.88 4.59 0.57
CA GLY A 58 16.49 5.66 1.47
C GLY A 58 15.11 5.49 2.12
N THR A 59 14.37 4.42 1.82
CA THR A 59 13.11 4.11 2.50
C THR A 59 13.34 3.85 3.99
N LYS A 60 12.73 4.67 4.84
CA LYS A 60 12.79 4.55 6.31
C LYS A 60 11.52 3.96 6.90
N SER A 61 10.37 4.19 6.28
CA SER A 61 9.12 3.56 6.70
C SER A 61 8.17 3.34 5.52
N PHE A 62 7.15 2.51 5.72
CA PHE A 62 6.01 2.40 4.83
C PHE A 62 4.71 2.81 5.51
N ALA A 63 3.76 3.24 4.67
CA ALA A 63 2.35 3.31 5.01
C ALA A 63 1.54 2.45 4.04
N LEU A 64 0.54 1.74 4.56
CA LEU A 64 -0.41 0.94 3.81
C LEU A 64 -1.83 1.42 4.11
N ILE A 65 -2.59 1.73 3.07
CA ILE A 65 -4.01 2.10 3.18
C ILE A 65 -4.82 1.18 2.30
N MET A 66 -5.79 0.48 2.89
CA MET A 66 -6.84 -0.23 2.16
C MET A 66 -8.09 0.63 2.10
N ASN A 67 -8.55 0.90 0.88
CA ASN A 67 -9.71 1.73 0.61
C ASN A 67 -10.67 1.03 -0.37
N ASP A 68 -11.96 1.11 -0.10
CA ASP A 68 -13.05 0.87 -1.05
C ASP A 68 -13.49 2.19 -1.71
N PRO A 69 -13.02 2.51 -2.94
CA PRO A 69 -13.48 3.69 -3.67
C PRO A 69 -14.90 3.53 -4.24
N THR A 70 -15.43 2.31 -4.28
CA THR A 70 -16.76 2.00 -4.84
C THR A 70 -17.90 2.15 -3.82
N ALA A 71 -17.57 2.19 -2.52
CA ALA A 71 -18.49 2.47 -1.44
C ALA A 71 -19.30 3.77 -1.67
N LYS A 72 -20.54 3.74 -1.18
CA LYS A 72 -21.49 4.86 -1.25
C LYS A 72 -21.91 5.25 0.18
N PRO A 73 -22.12 6.55 0.47
CA PRO A 73 -22.07 7.71 -0.45
C PRO A 73 -20.66 8.24 -0.74
N ARG A 74 -19.63 7.72 -0.06
CA ARG A 74 -18.24 8.11 -0.24
C ARG A 74 -17.33 6.88 -0.12
N ALA A 75 -16.11 7.02 -0.60
CA ALA A 75 -15.04 6.06 -0.40
C ALA A 75 -14.88 5.72 1.09
N TRP A 76 -14.53 4.47 1.36
CA TRP A 76 -14.41 3.94 2.71
C TRP A 76 -13.01 3.38 2.95
N ASP A 77 -12.40 3.73 4.07
CA ASP A 77 -11.09 3.19 4.46
C ASP A 77 -11.30 2.01 5.40
N HIS A 78 -10.82 0.83 4.99
CA HIS A 78 -10.97 -0.45 5.69
C HIS A 78 -9.79 -0.76 6.59
N TRP A 79 -8.60 -0.30 6.19
CA TRP A 79 -7.38 -0.53 6.97
C TRP A 79 -6.38 0.60 6.73
N VAL A 80 -5.73 1.02 7.81
CA VAL A 80 -4.69 2.05 7.78
C VAL A 80 -3.56 1.56 8.69
N VAL A 81 -2.38 1.39 8.11
CA VAL A 81 -1.16 1.00 8.84
C VAL A 81 -0.06 1.95 8.41
N TYR A 82 0.76 2.40 9.35
CA TYR A 82 1.86 3.31 9.06
C TYR A 82 3.01 3.09 10.01
N ASN A 83 4.14 3.74 9.70
CA ASN A 83 5.42 3.53 10.38
C ASN A 83 5.85 2.05 10.37
N ILE A 84 5.49 1.30 9.32
CA ILE A 84 6.04 -0.02 9.06
C ILE A 84 7.55 0.17 8.80
N PRO A 85 8.47 -0.52 9.49
CA PRO A 85 9.90 -0.32 9.30
C PRO A 85 10.32 -0.48 7.83
N GLY A 86 11.21 0.38 7.36
CA GLY A 86 11.75 0.32 5.99
C GLY A 86 12.48 -1.00 5.65
N THR A 87 12.84 -1.78 6.67
CA THR A 87 13.44 -3.12 6.56
C THR A 87 12.42 -4.24 6.33
N MET A 88 11.13 -4.00 6.58
CA MET A 88 10.09 -4.99 6.35
C MET A 88 9.71 -5.03 4.87
N THR A 89 9.44 -6.24 4.38
CA THR A 89 8.98 -6.51 3.00
C THR A 89 7.65 -7.26 2.94
N ALA A 90 7.02 -7.48 4.09
CA ALA A 90 5.74 -8.17 4.17
C ALA A 90 4.95 -7.81 5.43
N LEU A 91 3.62 -7.92 5.35
CA LEU A 91 2.73 -8.06 6.49
C LEU A 91 2.12 -9.45 6.45
N THR A 92 2.25 -10.21 7.54
CA THR A 92 1.57 -11.49 7.68
C THR A 92 0.07 -11.29 7.78
N SER A 93 -0.69 -12.34 7.44
CA SER A 93 -2.13 -12.38 7.70
C SER A 93 -2.44 -12.13 9.18
N HIS A 94 -3.60 -11.53 9.46
CA HIS A 94 -4.04 -11.21 10.83
C HIS A 94 -3.06 -10.29 11.58
N MET A 95 -2.54 -9.26 10.93
CA MET A 95 -1.65 -8.31 11.60
C MET A 95 -2.44 -7.45 12.61
N THR A 96 -2.10 -7.55 13.90
CA THR A 96 -2.71 -6.77 14.99
C THR A 96 -1.74 -5.72 15.55
N SER A 97 -2.25 -4.83 16.40
CA SER A 97 -1.45 -3.80 17.09
C SER A 97 -0.43 -4.35 18.09
N SER A 98 -0.50 -5.64 18.46
CA SER A 98 0.51 -6.26 19.34
C SER A 98 1.83 -6.59 18.64
N ALA A 99 1.89 -6.48 17.30
CA ALA A 99 3.15 -6.54 16.58
C ALA A 99 3.90 -5.20 16.80
N ALA A 100 4.88 -5.22 17.70
CA ALA A 100 5.53 -4.04 18.31
C ALA A 100 6.16 -3.03 17.33
N GLU A 101 6.22 -3.32 16.04
CA GLU A 101 6.92 -2.53 15.04
C GLU A 101 5.99 -1.76 14.08
N VAL A 102 4.68 -2.05 14.07
CA VAL A 102 3.73 -1.42 13.13
C VAL A 102 2.68 -0.60 13.87
N THR A 103 2.37 0.59 13.36
CA THR A 103 1.36 1.46 13.96
C THR A 103 0.03 1.33 13.22
N GLN A 104 -1.02 0.94 13.94
CA GLN A 104 -2.39 0.95 13.40
C GLN A 104 -2.94 2.38 13.40
N GLY A 105 -3.60 2.75 12.30
CA GLY A 105 -4.33 4.01 12.15
C GLY A 105 -5.83 3.82 12.31
N LEU A 106 -6.55 4.94 12.36
CA LEU A 106 -8.01 4.93 12.36
C LEU A 106 -8.54 4.69 10.95
N ASN A 107 -9.31 3.62 10.80
CA ASN A 107 -10.15 3.38 9.63
C ASN A 107 -11.42 4.26 9.64
N SER A 108 -12.30 4.12 8.65
CA SER A 108 -13.50 4.96 8.53
C SER A 108 -14.54 4.72 9.64
N TRP A 109 -14.48 3.59 10.35
CA TRP A 109 -15.26 3.31 11.57
C TRP A 109 -14.60 3.83 12.85
N ARG A 110 -13.45 4.51 12.75
CA ARG A 110 -12.63 4.97 13.88
C ARG A 110 -12.11 3.81 14.73
N ARG A 111 -11.71 2.72 14.08
CA ARG A 111 -11.09 1.55 14.69
C ARG A 111 -9.64 1.42 14.26
N GLU A 112 -8.82 0.84 15.13
CA GLU A 112 -7.37 0.63 14.96
C GLU A 112 -7.06 -0.81 14.51
N HIS A 113 -7.86 -1.32 13.58
CA HIS A 113 -7.66 -2.64 12.99
C HIS A 113 -8.21 -2.69 11.56
N TYR A 114 -7.92 -3.80 10.90
CA TYR A 114 -8.53 -4.19 9.65
C TYR A 114 -10.01 -4.55 9.88
N ASP A 115 -10.92 -3.87 9.20
CA ASP A 115 -12.32 -4.30 9.04
C ASP A 115 -12.51 -4.67 7.56
N GLY A 116 -12.72 -5.95 7.24
CA GLY A 116 -12.63 -6.44 5.87
C GLY A 116 -13.81 -6.09 4.95
N PRO A 117 -13.74 -6.49 3.68
CA PRO A 117 -14.81 -6.32 2.71
C PRO A 117 -16.15 -6.84 3.20
N CYS A 118 -17.17 -6.00 3.10
CA CYS A 118 -18.55 -6.35 3.42
C CYS A 118 -19.53 -5.56 2.55
N PRO A 119 -19.46 -5.68 1.21
CA PRO A 119 -20.27 -4.86 0.33
C PRO A 119 -21.76 -5.16 0.54
N PRO A 120 -22.62 -4.13 0.71
CA PRO A 120 -24.05 -4.33 0.95
C PRO A 120 -24.81 -4.78 -0.31
N SER A 121 -24.28 -4.50 -1.50
CA SER A 121 -24.82 -4.92 -2.79
C SER A 121 -23.75 -4.87 -3.88
N GLY A 122 -23.95 -5.69 -4.92
CA GLY A 122 -23.08 -5.71 -6.10
C GLY A 122 -21.62 -6.01 -5.79
N ARG A 123 -20.76 -5.62 -6.74
CA ARG A 123 -19.31 -5.81 -6.64
C ARG A 123 -18.62 -4.55 -6.18
N HIS A 124 -17.84 -4.64 -5.12
CA HIS A 124 -16.95 -3.57 -4.68
C HIS A 124 -15.49 -3.90 -5.01
N ARG A 125 -14.70 -2.85 -5.25
CA ARG A 125 -13.24 -2.93 -5.41
C ARG A 125 -12.57 -2.43 -4.14
N TYR A 126 -11.52 -3.11 -3.72
CA TYR A 126 -10.69 -2.72 -2.58
C TYR A 126 -9.26 -2.53 -3.05
N ASN A 127 -8.75 -1.31 -2.88
CA ASN A 127 -7.42 -0.88 -3.29
C ASN A 127 -6.50 -0.83 -2.07
N PHE A 128 -5.43 -1.63 -2.08
CA PHE A 128 -4.34 -1.58 -1.13
C PHE A 128 -3.23 -0.70 -1.73
N MET A 129 -3.00 0.46 -1.14
CA MET A 129 -1.95 1.40 -1.54
C MET A 129 -0.80 1.34 -0.55
N LEU A 130 0.38 0.96 -1.02
CA LEU A 130 1.63 0.99 -0.26
C LEU A 130 2.45 2.22 -0.67
N TYR A 131 2.95 2.95 0.31
CA TYR A 131 3.80 4.12 0.14
C TYR A 131 5.15 3.86 0.81
N ALA A 132 6.25 3.97 0.06
CA ALA A 132 7.60 3.98 0.61
C ALA A 132 8.00 5.42 0.96
N LEU A 133 8.44 5.66 2.20
CA LEU A 133 8.68 6.99 2.74
C LEU A 133 10.14 7.17 3.19
N ASP A 134 10.69 8.35 2.96
CA ASP A 134 12.05 8.73 3.41
C ASP A 134 12.16 9.07 4.91
N LYS A 135 11.06 8.91 5.65
CA LYS A 135 10.89 9.23 7.07
C LYS A 135 9.80 8.41 7.71
N ALA A 136 9.75 8.43 9.04
CA ALA A 136 8.56 8.05 9.80
C ALA A 136 7.53 9.19 9.80
N ILE A 137 6.25 8.83 9.91
CA ILE A 137 5.14 9.75 10.08
C ILE A 137 5.07 10.16 11.57
N PRO A 138 5.31 11.44 11.91
CA PRO A 138 5.28 11.91 13.29
C PRO A 138 3.84 12.08 13.79
N GLY A 139 3.67 12.14 15.11
CA GLY A 139 2.41 12.46 15.79
C GLY A 139 2.02 11.41 16.83
N VAL A 140 1.00 11.73 17.64
CA VAL A 140 0.44 10.80 18.63
C VAL A 140 -0.52 9.84 17.92
N PRO A 141 -0.26 8.51 17.92
CA PRO A 141 -1.19 7.52 17.39
C PRO A 141 -2.50 7.45 18.19
N PRO A 142 -3.60 6.95 17.59
CA PRO A 142 -3.72 6.57 16.18
C PRO A 142 -4.01 7.77 15.27
N LEU A 143 -3.51 7.73 14.03
CA LEU A 143 -3.78 8.74 13.01
C LEU A 143 -4.76 8.20 11.98
N ASN A 144 -5.60 9.06 11.41
CA ASN A 144 -6.42 8.69 10.26
C ASN A 144 -5.68 8.93 8.94
N LYS A 145 -6.22 8.38 7.84
CA LYS A 145 -5.70 8.54 6.48
C LYS A 145 -5.42 9.99 6.09
N ALA A 146 -6.32 10.93 6.38
CA ALA A 146 -6.17 12.32 5.97
C ALA A 146 -4.93 12.97 6.60
N ILE A 147 -4.70 12.73 7.90
CA ILE A 147 -3.51 13.23 8.60
C ILE A 147 -2.24 12.56 8.06
N ILE A 148 -2.29 11.24 7.85
CA ILE A 148 -1.16 10.47 7.28
C ILE A 148 -0.79 11.02 5.90
N GLN A 149 -1.75 11.12 4.98
CA GLN A 149 -1.53 11.69 3.64
C GLN A 149 -0.97 13.11 3.69
N ALA A 150 -1.45 13.94 4.62
CA ALA A 150 -0.89 15.27 4.79
C ALA A 150 0.59 15.26 5.21
N ARG A 151 0.99 14.30 6.04
CA ARG A 151 2.37 14.14 6.54
C ARG A 151 3.30 13.41 5.57
N MET A 152 2.75 12.65 4.61
CA MET A 152 3.52 11.99 3.54
C MET A 152 3.91 12.92 2.39
N ARG A 153 3.23 14.07 2.22
CA ARG A 153 3.51 14.99 1.11
C ARG A 153 4.98 15.41 1.07
N GLY A 154 5.60 15.25 -0.09
CA GLY A 154 7.03 15.55 -0.31
C GLY A 154 8.00 14.49 0.20
N HIS A 155 7.50 13.39 0.77
CA HIS A 155 8.30 12.33 1.40
C HIS A 155 8.07 10.93 0.81
N VAL A 156 7.22 10.82 -0.23
CA VAL A 156 6.96 9.56 -0.92
C VAL A 156 8.07 9.30 -1.94
N LEU A 157 8.77 8.18 -1.79
CA LEU A 157 9.83 7.73 -2.70
C LEU A 157 9.27 6.85 -3.82
N ALA A 158 8.29 6.01 -3.51
CA ALA A 158 7.55 5.20 -4.47
C ALA A 158 6.19 4.77 -3.92
N GLU A 159 5.31 4.33 -4.82
CA GLU A 159 3.99 3.81 -4.50
C GLU A 159 3.76 2.49 -5.24
N ALA A 160 2.94 1.62 -4.66
CA ALA A 160 2.45 0.41 -5.30
C ALA A 160 0.98 0.16 -4.95
N GLU A 161 0.25 -0.40 -5.90
CA GLU A 161 -1.16 -0.76 -5.73
C GLU A 161 -1.35 -2.26 -5.94
N LEU A 162 -2.17 -2.85 -5.07
CA LEU A 162 -2.82 -4.14 -5.29
C LEU A 162 -4.33 -3.92 -5.12
N SER A 163 -5.15 -4.32 -6.07
CA SER A 163 -6.61 -4.29 -5.90
C SER A 163 -7.23 -5.67 -5.97
N GLY A 164 -8.36 -5.85 -5.29
CA GLY A 164 -9.17 -7.06 -5.36
C GLY A 164 -10.66 -6.74 -5.30
N TYR A 165 -11.49 -7.72 -5.63
CA TYR A 165 -12.94 -7.58 -5.65
C TYR A 165 -13.62 -8.51 -4.66
N VAL A 166 -14.73 -8.04 -4.10
CA VAL A 166 -15.68 -8.86 -3.34
C VAL A 166 -17.08 -8.54 -3.84
N GLU A 167 -17.86 -9.59 -4.06
CA GLU A 167 -19.29 -9.51 -4.36
C GLU A 167 -20.08 -9.53 -3.06
N ALA A 168 -21.19 -8.79 -3.02
CA ALA A 168 -22.12 -8.87 -1.92
C ALA A 168 -22.66 -10.29 -1.77
N ALA A 169 -22.90 -10.68 -0.53
CA ALA A 169 -23.62 -11.92 -0.22
C ALA A 169 -24.94 -11.96 -0.98
N ALA A 170 -25.32 -13.13 -1.50
CA ALA A 170 -26.70 -13.35 -1.87
C ALA A 170 -27.58 -13.09 -0.64
N LYS A 171 -28.60 -12.24 -0.79
CA LYS A 171 -29.62 -12.08 0.24
C LYS A 171 -30.41 -13.40 0.30
N PRO A 172 -30.70 -13.94 1.50
CA PRO A 172 -31.55 -15.11 1.64
C PRO A 172 -32.96 -14.84 1.12
#